data_AF-W7LUY1-F1
#
_entry.id   AF-W7LUY1-F1
#
_cell.length_a   1.000
_cell.length_b   1.000
_cell.length_c   1.000
_cell.angle_alpha   90.00
_cell.angle_beta   90.00
_cell.angle_gamma   90.00
#
_symmetry.space_group_name_H-M   'P 1'
#
loop_
_entity.id
_entity.type
_entity.pdbx_description
1 polymer ?
#
loop_
_entity_poly.entity_id
_entity_poly.type
_entity_poly.pdbx_seq_one_letter_code
_entity_poly.pdbx_strand_id
1 'polypeptide(L)'
;MSFFRITLHRSAIGLPERTRGVLAALGLRRRMQTVFHPVHPQFAGMILKVKELVRVEEVDRALSKREVKAARTPDPGFYVEKAVPRM
;
A
#
# COMPACT_ATOMS: atom_id res chain seq x y z
N MET A 1 2.96 1.66 18.88
CA MET A 1 2.01 0.73 18.23
C MET A 1 2.54 0.43 16.87
N SER A 2 2.74 -0.84 16.52
CA SER A 2 3.20 -1.24 15.20
C SER A 2 2.04 -1.40 14.21
N PHE A 3 2.37 -1.40 12.92
CA PHE A 3 1.45 -1.53 11.80
C PHE A 3 1.90 -2.64 10.85
N PHE A 4 0.94 -3.33 10.25
CA PHE A 4 1.18 -4.18 9.09
C PHE A 4 1.23 -3.31 7.84
N ARG A 5 2.39 -3.29 7.18
CA ARG A 5 2.55 -2.81 5.80
C ARG A 5 2.22 -3.97 4.86
N ILE A 6 1.03 -3.92 4.27
CA ILE A 6 0.51 -5.00 3.42
C ILE A 6 0.57 -4.55 1.97
N THR A 7 1.26 -5.30 1.13
CA THR A 7 1.36 -5.03 -0.31
C THR A 7 0.77 -6.18 -1.12
N LEU A 8 -0.17 -5.89 -2.02
CA LEU A 8 -0.73 -6.90 -2.93
C LEU A 8 0.28 -7.26 -4.02
N HIS A 9 0.92 -8.42 -3.91
CA HIS A 9 1.97 -8.86 -4.80
C HIS A 9 1.41 -9.66 -5.99
N ARG A 10 0.46 -10.57 -5.76
CA ARG A 10 -0.21 -11.36 -6.80
C ARG A 10 -1.65 -10.89 -7.05
N SER A 11 -2.14 -11.10 -8.28
CA SER A 11 -3.53 -10.80 -8.63
C SER A 11 -4.49 -11.82 -8.01
N ALA A 12 -5.73 -11.40 -7.76
CA ALA A 12 -6.83 -12.30 -7.39
C ALA A 12 -7.69 -12.75 -8.59
N ILE A 13 -7.20 -12.54 -9.82
CA ILE A 13 -7.86 -13.04 -11.03
C ILE A 13 -7.99 -14.57 -10.94
N GLY A 14 -9.18 -15.09 -11.30
CA GLY A 14 -9.46 -16.53 -11.23
C GLY A 14 -9.67 -17.07 -9.81
N LEU A 15 -9.59 -16.25 -8.75
CA LEU A 15 -9.84 -16.70 -7.38
C LEU A 15 -11.31 -16.53 -6.97
N PRO A 16 -11.80 -17.28 -5.98
CA PRO A 16 -13.16 -17.16 -5.47
C PRO A 16 -13.49 -15.74 -4.99
N GLU A 17 -14.77 -15.37 -5.05
CA GLU A 17 -15.27 -14.05 -4.62
C GLU A 17 -14.91 -13.76 -3.16
N ARG A 18 -14.93 -14.77 -2.29
CA ARG A 18 -14.54 -14.64 -0.88
C ARG A 18 -13.13 -14.08 -0.72
N THR A 19 -12.17 -14.53 -1.53
CA THR A 19 -10.78 -14.03 -1.51
C THR A 19 -10.73 -12.58 -1.97
N ARG A 20 -11.49 -12.23 -3.02
CA ARG A 20 -11.59 -10.84 -3.51
C ARG A 20 -12.22 -9.92 -2.46
N GLY A 21 -13.23 -10.41 -1.74
CA GLY A 21 -13.88 -9.69 -0.64
C GLY A 21 -12.93 -9.38 0.51
N VAL A 22 -12.06 -10.32 0.89
CA VAL A 22 -11.03 -10.08 1.92
C VAL A 22 -10.04 -9.00 1.47
N LEU A 23 -9.58 -9.05 0.21
CA LEU A 23 -8.68 -8.01 -0.34
C LEU A 23 -9.36 -6.64 -0.38
N ALA A 24 -10.64 -6.58 -0.77
CA ALA A 24 -11.42 -5.36 -0.78
C ALA A 24 -11.59 -4.78 0.64
N ALA A 25 -11.86 -5.62 1.65
CA ALA A 25 -11.96 -5.22 3.05
C ALA A 25 -10.63 -4.69 3.61
N LEU A 26 -9.50 -5.26 3.20
CA LEU A 26 -8.16 -4.73 3.50
C LEU A 26 -7.86 -3.42 2.75
N GLY A 27 -8.64 -3.05 1.73
CA GLY A 27 -8.44 -1.85 0.90
C GLY A 27 -7.48 -2.05 -0.29
N LEU A 28 -7.16 -3.30 -0.63
CA LEU A 28 -6.27 -3.68 -1.74
C LEU A 28 -7.08 -3.87 -3.02
N ARG A 29 -7.05 -2.87 -3.92
CA ARG A 29 -7.82 -2.86 -5.18
C ARG A 29 -6.99 -3.22 -6.40
N ARG A 30 -5.71 -2.83 -6.42
CA ARG A 30 -4.79 -3.06 -7.55
C ARG A 30 -3.47 -3.68 -7.10
N ARG A 31 -2.81 -4.41 -8.00
CA ARG A 31 -1.47 -4.96 -7.74
C ARG A 31 -0.47 -3.86 -7.38
N MET A 32 0.51 -4.21 -6.56
CA MET A 32 1.55 -3.31 -6.03
C MET A 32 1.04 -2.14 -5.19
N GLN A 33 -0.25 -2.16 -4.82
CA GLN A 33 -0.81 -1.25 -3.84
C GLN A 33 -0.37 -1.68 -2.44
N THR A 34 0.05 -0.70 -1.64
CA THR A 34 0.39 -0.89 -0.23
C THR A 34 -0.65 -0.19 0.64
N VAL A 35 -1.08 -0.85 1.71
CA VAL A 35 -1.96 -0.32 2.76
C VAL A 35 -1.33 -0.56 4.13
N PHE A 36 -1.72 0.24 5.11
CA PHE A 36 -1.25 0.13 6.49
C PHE A 36 -2.44 -0.08 7.41
N HIS A 37 -2.36 -1.12 8.24
CA HIS A 37 -3.36 -1.41 9.27
C HIS A 37 -2.66 -1.62 10.61
N PRO A 38 -3.26 -1.25 11.75
CA PRO A 38 -2.65 -1.50 13.06
C PRO A 38 -2.47 -3.00 13.28
N VAL A 39 -1.45 -3.39 14.04
CA VAL A 39 -1.27 -4.77 14.45
C VAL A 39 -2.39 -5.16 15.41
N HIS A 40 -3.40 -5.84 14.88
CA HIS A 40 -4.58 -6.31 15.59
C HIS A 40 -4.99 -7.70 15.06
N PRO A 41 -5.50 -8.61 15.91
CA PRO A 41 -5.86 -9.98 15.50
C PRO A 41 -6.83 -10.05 14.31
N GLN A 42 -7.75 -9.09 14.20
CA GLN A 42 -8.69 -8.99 13.08
C GLN A 42 -7.96 -8.85 11.73
N PHE A 43 -6.95 -7.97 11.65
CA PHE A 43 -6.16 -7.78 10.43
C PHE A 43 -5.26 -8.97 10.16
N ALA A 44 -4.66 -9.54 11.21
CA ALA A 44 -3.85 -10.76 11.07
C ALA A 44 -4.67 -11.93 10.48
N GLY A 45 -5.89 -12.15 10.96
CA GLY A 45 -6.78 -13.17 10.42
C GLY A 45 -7.20 -12.93 8.96
N MET A 46 -7.40 -11.67 8.56
CA MET A 46 -7.65 -11.32 7.16
C MET A 46 -6.42 -11.58 6.29
N ILE A 47 -5.23 -11.18 6.75
CA ILE A 47 -3.96 -11.42 6.06
C ILE A 47 -3.74 -12.91 5.84
N LEU A 48 -3.96 -13.75 6.86
CA LEU A 48 -3.75 -15.20 6.78
C LEU A 48 -4.62 -15.87 5.71
N LYS A 49 -5.82 -15.34 5.42
CA LYS A 49 -6.70 -15.83 4.34
C LYS A 49 -6.21 -15.52 2.93
N VAL A 50 -5.29 -14.56 2.80
CA VAL A 50 -4.76 -14.08 1.50
C VAL A 50 -3.22 -14.06 1.49
N LYS A 51 -2.57 -14.82 2.39
CA LYS A 51 -1.11 -14.80 2.63
C LYS A 51 -0.31 -15.13 1.37
N GLU A 52 -0.87 -15.89 0.46
CA GLU A 52 -0.28 -16.22 -0.83
C GLU A 52 -0.26 -15.00 -1.77
N LEU A 53 -1.16 -14.03 -1.60
CA LEU A 53 -1.29 -12.90 -2.52
C LEU A 53 -0.54 -11.66 -2.05
N VAL A 54 -0.26 -11.55 -0.76
CA VAL A 54 0.27 -10.35 -0.13
C VAL A 54 1.70 -10.56 0.37
N ARG A 55 2.47 -9.47 0.42
CA ARG A 55 3.68 -9.35 1.23
C ARG A 55 3.35 -8.50 2.45
N VAL A 56 3.83 -8.91 3.62
CA VAL A 56 3.58 -8.22 4.88
C VAL A 56 4.90 -7.93 5.57
N GLU A 57 5.05 -6.70 6.03
CA GLU A 57 6.16 -6.25 6.87
C GLU A 57 5.57 -5.55 8.09
N GLU A 58 6.20 -5.70 9.24
CA GLU A 58 5.86 -4.91 10.43
C GLU A 58 6.63 -3.59 10.41
N VAL A 59 5.96 -2.48 10.68
CA VAL A 59 6.55 -1.13 10.70
C VAL A 59 6.09 -0.34 11.92
N ASP A 60 6.93 0.56 12.41
CA ASP A 60 6.61 1.35 13.61
C ASP A 60 5.50 2.38 13.40
N ARG A 61 5.30 2.83 12.16
CA ARG A 61 4.29 3.83 11.81
C ARG A 61 3.65 3.58 10.45
N ALA A 62 2.37 3.92 10.33
CA ALA A 62 1.68 3.99 9.04
C ALA A 62 2.11 5.24 8.26
N LEU A 63 2.47 5.07 6.98
CA LEU A 63 2.77 6.18 6.09
C LEU A 63 1.49 6.68 5.40
N SER A 64 1.34 8.01 5.29
CA SER A 64 0.30 8.63 4.49
C SER A 64 0.53 8.40 2.99
N LYS A 65 -0.54 8.54 2.18
CA LYS A 65 -0.44 8.41 0.71
C LYS A 65 0.59 9.38 0.10
N ARG A 66 0.73 10.58 0.68
CA ARG A 66 1.71 11.59 0.23
C ARG A 66 3.13 11.14 0.53
N GLU A 67 3.39 10.65 1.73
CA GLU A 67 4.72 10.13 2.12
C GLU A 67 5.11 8.91 1.30
N VAL A 68 4.19 7.97 1.06
CA VAL A 68 4.45 6.81 0.20
C VAL A 68 4.79 7.24 -1.23
N LYS A 69 4.12 8.28 -1.76
CA LYS A 69 4.42 8.82 -3.09
C LYS A 69 5.78 9.52 -3.08
N ALA A 70 6.05 10.36 -2.08
CA ALA A 70 7.31 11.08 -1.94
C ALA A 70 8.50 10.12 -1.87
N ALA A 71 8.42 9.05 -1.08
CA ALA A 71 9.47 8.04 -0.96
C ALA A 71 9.78 7.29 -2.28
N ARG A 72 8.86 7.32 -3.25
CA ARG A 72 9.05 6.72 -4.58
C ARG A 72 9.42 7.74 -5.65
N THR A 73 9.33 9.03 -5.33
CA THR A 73 9.61 10.10 -6.29
C THR A 73 11.11 10.36 -6.26
N PRO A 74 11.82 10.15 -7.38
CA PRO A 74 13.24 10.47 -7.45
C PRO A 74 13.47 11.98 -7.39
N ASP A 75 14.71 12.38 -7.13
CA ASP A 75 15.10 13.77 -7.24
C ASP A 75 14.88 14.28 -8.67
N PRO A 76 14.32 15.50 -8.86
CA PRO A 76 14.00 16.01 -10.19
C PRO A 76 15.20 16.12 -11.13
N GLY A 77 16.42 16.29 -10.61
CA GLY A 77 17.64 16.45 -11.40
C GLY A 77 17.81 17.83 -12.07
N PHE A 78 16.89 18.77 -11.81
CA PHE A 78 16.99 20.16 -12.26
C PHE A 78 16.41 21.10 -11.20
N TYR A 79 16.80 22.37 -11.25
CA TYR A 79 16.19 23.45 -10.48
C TYR A 79 15.79 24.58 -11.43
N VAL A 80 14.69 25.26 -11.14
CA VAL A 80 14.21 26.40 -11.95
C VAL A 80 14.82 27.67 -11.37
N GLU A 81 15.77 28.26 -12.08
CA GLU A 81 16.48 29.47 -11.63
C GLU A 81 15.57 30.70 -11.54
N LYS A 82 14.76 30.93 -12.57
CA LYS A 82 13.83 32.05 -12.62
C LYS A 82 12.63 31.69 -13.49
N ALA A 83 11.43 31.73 -12.91
CA ALA A 83 10.21 31.60 -13.68
C ALA A 83 9.90 32.91 -14.42
N VAL A 84 9.46 32.79 -15.67
CA VAL A 84 8.94 33.95 -16.43
C VAL A 84 7.57 34.33 -15.84
N PRO A 85 7.28 35.61 -15.58
CA PRO A 85 5.96 36.03 -15.10
C PRO A 85 4.87 35.60 -16.09
N ARG A 86 3.78 35.01 -15.59
CA ARG A 86 2.59 34.82 -16.42
C ARG A 86 1.91 36.19 -16.59
N MET A 87 1.75 36.65 -17.84
CA MET A 87 0.85 37.76 -18.20
C MET A 87 -0.61 37.37 -17.98
#